data_AF-A0A7S3ESU1-F1
#
_entry.id   AF-A0A7S3ESU1-F1
#
_cell.length_a   1.000
_cell.length_b   1.000
_cell.length_c   1.000
_cell.angle_alpha   90.00
_cell.angle_beta   90.00
_cell.angle_gamma   90.00
#
_symmetry.space_group_name_H-M   'P 1'
#
loop_
_entity.id
_entity.type
_entity.pdbx_description
1 polymer ?
#
loop_
_entity_poly.entity_id
_entity_poly.type
_entity_poly.pdbx_seq_one_letter_code
_entity_poly.pdbx_strand_id
1 'polypeptide(L)'
;MADKSYEQLWLEGHSANDAGDFERAWRAFSTCHRHSGQVEAGVSAANMLLKMGRHFDAIEAYETLLETEETLDDQIQQVVVMKLSQAKDQLAEDPELGAAAIKLQAIQRGRRHRERALNEAAAAVKVQAIHRGRVQRRKEPSAAPEAPEAAVAEAEKVTWLGEDEAAAKVQAIHRGRKARQQAADEAAAAARVQAIQRGRLERKQREAEGAAAAKVQAIQRGRISRKPSQQPSPPPVADTPEAAAAAR
;
A
#
# COMPACT_ATOMS: atom_id res chain seq x y z
N MET A 1 -22.20 10.18 -14.82
CA MET A 1 -20.89 10.46 -15.44
C MET A 1 -20.67 9.39 -16.49
N ALA A 2 -20.34 9.75 -17.72
CA ALA A 2 -20.14 8.77 -18.78
C ALA A 2 -18.93 7.88 -18.44
N ASP A 3 -19.08 6.56 -18.56
CA ASP A 3 -17.95 5.63 -18.44
C ASP A 3 -16.97 5.93 -19.58
N LYS A 4 -15.78 6.41 -19.23
CA LYS A 4 -14.71 6.65 -20.19
C LYS A 4 -14.29 5.33 -20.82
N SER A 5 -14.00 5.34 -22.13
CA SER A 5 -13.50 4.15 -22.81
C SER A 5 -12.08 3.80 -22.35
N TYR A 6 -11.66 2.55 -22.59
CA TYR A 6 -10.28 2.10 -22.34
C TYR A 6 -9.25 3.05 -22.95
N GLU A 7 -9.40 3.40 -24.23
CA GLU A 7 -8.47 4.28 -24.95
C GLU A 7 -8.39 5.68 -24.34
N GLN A 8 -9.52 6.23 -23.87
CA GLN A 8 -9.54 7.54 -23.22
C GLN A 8 -8.79 7.53 -21.90
N LEU A 9 -8.98 6.48 -21.08
CA LEU A 9 -8.27 6.31 -19.81
C LEU A 9 -6.79 6.02 -20.02
N TRP A 10 -6.45 5.23 -21.04
CA TRP A 10 -5.08 4.92 -21.41
C TRP A 10 -4.31 6.18 -21.83
N LEU A 11 -4.91 6.98 -22.73
CA LEU A 11 -4.34 8.24 -23.19
C LEU A 11 -4.20 9.25 -22.05
N GLU A 12 -5.20 9.35 -21.18
CA GLU A 12 -5.15 10.19 -19.98
C GLU A 12 -4.01 9.77 -19.04
N GLY A 13 -3.81 8.46 -18.85
CA GLY A 13 -2.72 7.92 -18.04
C GLY A 13 -1.34 8.32 -18.58
N HIS A 14 -1.13 8.16 -19.89
CA HIS A 14 0.13 8.56 -20.53
C HIS A 14 0.34 10.06 -20.50
N SER A 15 -0.67 10.86 -20.84
CA SER A 15 -0.59 12.32 -20.80
C SER A 15 -0.28 12.84 -19.40
N ALA A 16 -0.89 12.27 -18.36
CA ALA A 16 -0.61 12.63 -16.97
C ALA A 16 0.82 12.22 -16.57
N ASN A 17 1.29 11.05 -17.00
CA ASN A 17 2.65 10.59 -16.76
C ASN A 17 3.69 11.51 -17.42
N ASP A 18 3.44 11.95 -18.65
CA ASP A 18 4.34 12.85 -19.39
C ASP A 18 4.35 14.26 -18.76
N ALA A 19 3.23 14.67 -18.17
CA ALA A 19 3.14 15.88 -17.37
C ALA A 19 3.77 15.75 -15.96
N GLY A 20 4.26 14.57 -15.57
CA GLY A 20 4.82 14.30 -14.25
C GLY A 20 3.79 14.13 -13.12
N ASP A 21 2.50 14.13 -13.44
CA ASP A 21 1.41 13.87 -12.48
C ASP A 21 1.17 12.36 -12.35
N PHE A 22 2.08 11.70 -11.63
CA PHE A 22 2.06 10.25 -11.47
C PHE A 22 0.84 9.74 -10.69
N GLU A 23 0.23 10.56 -9.83
CA GLU A 23 -0.94 10.15 -9.06
C GLU A 23 -2.19 10.12 -9.93
N ARG A 24 -2.35 11.12 -10.81
CA ARG A 24 -3.40 11.10 -11.82
C ARG A 24 -3.18 9.98 -12.84
N ALA A 25 -1.94 9.78 -13.28
CA ALA A 25 -1.59 8.68 -14.17
C ALA A 25 -1.93 7.32 -13.56
N TRP A 26 -1.58 7.10 -12.29
CA TRP A 26 -1.91 5.88 -11.55
C TRP A 26 -3.42 5.65 -11.51
N ARG A 27 -4.21 6.66 -11.13
CA ARG A 27 -5.67 6.54 -11.09
C ARG A 27 -6.25 6.15 -12.45
N ALA A 28 -5.77 6.78 -13.53
CA ALA A 28 -6.22 6.48 -14.88
C ALA A 28 -5.88 5.03 -15.26
N PHE A 29 -4.63 4.59 -15.11
CA PHE A 29 -4.20 3.23 -15.43
C PHE A 29 -4.86 2.15 -14.55
N SER A 30 -5.02 2.39 -13.23
CA SER A 30 -5.70 1.45 -12.34
C SER A 30 -7.18 1.30 -12.68
N THR A 31 -7.83 2.40 -13.06
CA THR A 31 -9.22 2.38 -13.54
C THR A 31 -9.29 1.61 -14.85
N CYS A 32 -8.39 1.91 -15.78
CA CYS A 32 -8.24 1.26 -17.06
C CYS A 32 -8.12 -0.28 -16.91
N HIS A 33 -7.17 -0.76 -16.10
CA HIS A 33 -6.98 -2.19 -15.81
C HIS A 33 -8.21 -2.84 -15.18
N ARG A 34 -8.88 -2.17 -14.23
CA ARG A 34 -10.08 -2.72 -13.57
C ARG A 34 -11.25 -2.90 -14.54
N HIS A 35 -11.38 -2.02 -15.53
CA HIS A 35 -12.48 -2.07 -16.49
C HIS A 35 -12.20 -3.00 -17.67
N SER A 36 -10.97 -2.99 -18.20
CA SER A 36 -10.63 -3.76 -19.40
C SER A 36 -9.98 -5.12 -19.12
N GLY A 37 -9.42 -5.31 -17.93
CA GLY A 37 -8.59 -6.48 -17.60
C GLY A 37 -7.23 -6.50 -18.31
N GLN A 38 -6.85 -5.46 -19.06
CA GLN A 38 -5.57 -5.47 -19.79
C GLN A 38 -4.38 -5.34 -18.84
N VAL A 39 -3.43 -6.26 -18.98
CA VAL A 39 -2.28 -6.42 -18.07
C VAL A 39 -1.34 -5.23 -18.15
N GLU A 40 -1.16 -4.67 -19.35
CA GLU A 40 -0.32 -3.50 -19.62
C GLU A 40 -0.73 -2.28 -18.81
N ALA A 41 -2.04 -2.12 -18.57
CA ALA A 41 -2.58 -1.06 -17.72
C ALA A 41 -2.26 -1.30 -16.25
N GLY A 42 -2.31 -2.57 -15.82
CA GLY A 42 -1.89 -2.97 -14.48
C GLY A 42 -0.41 -2.69 -14.24
N VAL A 43 0.45 -3.08 -15.19
CA VAL A 43 1.90 -2.83 -15.15
C VAL A 43 2.20 -1.33 -15.15
N SER A 44 1.50 -0.56 -15.99
CA SER A 44 1.66 0.89 -16.06
C SER A 44 1.25 1.58 -14.75
N ALA A 45 0.16 1.14 -14.12
CA ALA A 45 -0.24 1.61 -12.80
C ALA A 45 0.82 1.29 -11.74
N ALA A 46 1.34 0.06 -11.71
CA ALA A 46 2.39 -0.35 -10.78
C ALA A 46 3.69 0.48 -10.97
N ASN A 47 4.06 0.78 -12.22
CA ASN A 47 5.18 1.66 -12.54
C ASN A 47 4.99 3.08 -11.99
N MET A 48 3.75 3.60 -11.98
CA MET A 48 3.49 4.93 -11.39
C MET A 48 3.69 4.92 -9.86
N LEU A 49 3.33 3.83 -9.18
CA LEU A 49 3.60 3.66 -7.74
C LEU A 49 5.11 3.68 -7.45
N LEU A 50 5.92 3.02 -8.28
CA LEU A 50 7.38 3.10 -8.20
C LEU A 50 7.89 4.53 -8.36
N LYS A 51 7.42 5.25 -9.39
CA LYS A 51 7.83 6.65 -9.65
C LYS A 51 7.46 7.60 -8.50
N MET A 52 6.37 7.30 -7.78
CA MET A 52 5.94 8.05 -6.59
C MET A 52 6.70 7.68 -5.31
N GLY A 53 7.64 6.71 -5.35
CA GLY A 53 8.32 6.20 -4.17
C GLY A 53 7.42 5.34 -3.25
N ARG A 54 6.25 4.94 -3.73
CA ARG A 54 5.30 4.07 -3.01
C ARG A 54 5.69 2.60 -3.21
N HIS A 55 6.91 2.25 -2.82
CA HIS A 55 7.52 0.94 -3.12
C HIS A 55 6.70 -0.23 -2.57
N PHE A 56 6.10 -0.07 -1.38
CA PHE A 56 5.20 -1.08 -0.80
C PHE A 56 4.01 -1.38 -1.71
N ASP A 57 3.30 -0.33 -2.14
CA ASP A 57 2.11 -0.47 -2.98
C ASP A 57 2.47 -1.03 -4.35
N ALA A 58 3.65 -0.64 -4.88
CA ALA A 58 4.17 -1.18 -6.14
C ALA A 58 4.46 -2.68 -6.05
N ILE A 59 5.08 -3.15 -4.96
CA ILE A 59 5.34 -4.58 -4.72
C ILE A 59 4.02 -5.34 -4.70
N GLU A 60 3.01 -4.87 -3.96
CA GLU A 60 1.71 -5.53 -3.92
C GLU A 60 1.04 -5.59 -5.30
N ALA A 61 1.15 -4.52 -6.10
CA ALA A 61 0.61 -4.48 -7.44
C ALA A 61 1.27 -5.51 -8.37
N TYR A 62 2.61 -5.59 -8.38
CA TYR A 62 3.33 -6.58 -9.20
C TYR A 62 3.10 -8.02 -8.74
N GLU A 63 3.10 -8.28 -7.43
CA GLU A 63 2.79 -9.62 -6.91
C GLU A 63 1.37 -10.04 -7.28
N THR A 64 0.41 -9.12 -7.22
CA THR A 64 -0.97 -9.40 -7.63
C THR A 64 -1.04 -9.75 -9.11
N LEU A 65 -0.35 -9.01 -9.98
CA LEU A 65 -0.29 -9.32 -11.42
C LEU A 65 0.27 -10.73 -11.68
N LEU A 66 1.36 -11.11 -11.00
CA LEU A 66 1.95 -12.45 -11.12
C LEU A 66 1.04 -13.56 -10.55
N GLU A 67 0.19 -13.26 -9.57
CA GLU A 67 -0.72 -14.24 -8.96
C GLU A 67 -2.03 -14.41 -9.75
N THR A 68 -2.55 -13.35 -10.37
CA THR A 68 -3.90 -13.36 -10.97
C THR A 68 -3.91 -13.54 -12.48
N GLU A 69 -2.84 -13.16 -13.17
CA GLU A 69 -2.76 -13.30 -14.61
C GLU A 69 -2.13 -14.66 -14.94
N GLU A 70 -2.99 -15.63 -15.28
CA GLU A 70 -2.61 -17.04 -15.48
C GLU A 70 -1.68 -17.23 -16.69
N THR A 71 -1.66 -16.27 -17.63
CA THR A 71 -0.76 -16.22 -18.79
C THR A 71 -0.29 -14.79 -19.04
N LEU A 72 0.78 -14.37 -18.36
CA LEU A 72 1.54 -13.21 -18.81
C LEU A 72 2.39 -13.60 -20.01
N ASP A 73 2.51 -12.69 -20.98
CA ASP A 73 3.56 -12.80 -21.99
C ASP A 73 4.94 -12.82 -21.32
N ASP A 74 5.86 -13.66 -21.83
CA ASP A 74 7.19 -13.87 -21.24
C ASP A 74 7.98 -12.56 -21.07
N GLN A 75 7.84 -11.61 -22.00
CA GLN A 75 8.51 -10.31 -21.90
C GLN A 75 7.90 -9.46 -20.79
N ILE A 76 6.56 -9.43 -20.70
CA ILE A 76 5.85 -8.70 -19.65
C ILE A 76 6.17 -9.30 -18.27
N GLN A 77 6.19 -10.63 -18.17
CA GLN A 77 6.56 -11.33 -16.93
C GLN A 77 7.99 -10.98 -16.49
N GLN A 78 8.96 -10.96 -17.40
CA GLN A 78 10.33 -10.54 -17.10
C GLN A 78 10.39 -9.09 -16.60
N VAL A 79 9.65 -8.17 -17.25
CA VAL A 79 9.58 -6.77 -16.82
C VAL A 79 8.97 -6.65 -15.43
N VAL A 80 7.89 -7.37 -15.14
CA VAL A 80 7.21 -7.37 -13.83
C VAL A 80 8.14 -7.92 -12.75
N VAL A 81 8.82 -9.03 -12.99
CA VAL A 81 9.78 -9.62 -12.03
C VAL A 81 10.95 -8.67 -11.77
N MET A 82 11.52 -8.08 -12.82
CA MET A 82 12.60 -7.11 -12.68
C MET A 82 12.16 -5.88 -11.86
N LYS A 83 10.97 -5.33 -12.16
CA LYS A 83 10.43 -4.15 -11.45
C LYS A 83 10.02 -4.46 -10.02
N LEU A 84 9.54 -5.67 -9.76
CA LEU A 84 9.27 -6.18 -8.42
C LEU A 84 10.56 -6.26 -7.59
N SER A 85 11.65 -6.76 -8.17
CA SER A 85 12.96 -6.77 -7.51
C SER A 85 13.41 -5.34 -7.21
N GLN A 86 13.36 -4.45 -8.20
CA GLN A 86 13.71 -3.03 -8.01
C GLN A 86 12.92 -2.40 -6.85
N ALA A 87 11.61 -2.66 -6.77
CA ALA A 87 10.78 -2.13 -5.71
C ALA A 87 11.18 -2.67 -4.32
N LYS A 88 11.54 -3.97 -4.24
CA LYS A 88 12.01 -4.62 -3.01
C LYS A 88 13.35 -4.05 -2.55
N ASP A 89 14.28 -3.86 -3.48
CA ASP A 89 15.60 -3.30 -3.18
C ASP A 89 15.49 -1.86 -2.67
N GLN A 90 14.70 -1.01 -3.34
CA GLN A 90 14.43 0.37 -2.92
C GLN A 90 13.72 0.45 -1.56
N LEU A 91 12.90 -0.53 -1.22
CA LEU A 91 12.27 -0.62 0.10
C LEU A 91 13.24 -1.10 1.19
N ALA A 92 14.22 -1.93 0.83
CA ALA A 92 15.22 -2.48 1.75
C ALA A 92 16.33 -1.48 2.10
N GLU A 93 16.53 -0.43 1.31
CA GLU A 93 17.47 0.68 1.61
C GLU A 93 17.14 1.40 2.93
N ASP A 94 15.89 1.33 3.42
CA ASP A 94 15.50 1.79 4.75
C ASP A 94 15.08 0.58 5.63
N PRO A 95 15.97 0.06 6.50
CA PRO A 95 15.73 -1.17 7.25
C PRO A 95 14.58 -1.07 8.26
N GLU A 96 14.24 0.13 8.75
CA GLU A 96 13.07 0.32 9.62
C GLU A 96 11.76 0.23 8.83
N LEU A 97 11.73 0.82 7.63
CA LEU A 97 10.58 0.73 6.72
C LEU A 97 10.42 -0.67 6.15
N GLY A 98 11.51 -1.34 5.76
CA GLY A 98 11.50 -2.70 5.23
C GLY A 98 10.91 -3.70 6.23
N ALA A 99 11.31 -3.66 7.50
CA ALA A 99 10.79 -4.55 8.52
C ALA A 99 9.29 -4.32 8.83
N ALA A 100 8.85 -3.06 8.85
CA ALA A 100 7.43 -2.72 9.04
C ALA A 100 6.57 -3.13 7.84
N ALA A 101 7.09 -2.90 6.63
CA ALA A 101 6.45 -3.28 5.38
C ALA A 101 6.26 -4.81 5.26
N ILE A 102 7.27 -5.62 5.56
CA ILE A 102 7.15 -7.08 5.51
C ILE A 102 6.03 -7.57 6.44
N LYS A 103 5.93 -7.00 7.64
CA LYS A 103 4.85 -7.33 8.59
C LYS A 103 3.47 -6.94 8.05
N LEU A 104 3.38 -5.76 7.42
CA LEU A 104 2.13 -5.30 6.80
C LEU A 104 1.72 -6.18 5.61
N GLN A 105 2.66 -6.56 4.73
CA GLN A 105 2.42 -7.48 3.62
C GLN A 105 1.87 -8.83 4.11
N ALA A 106 2.48 -9.40 5.15
CA ALA A 106 2.02 -10.67 5.71
C ALA A 106 0.58 -10.59 6.24
N ILE A 107 0.23 -9.52 6.95
CA ILE A 107 -1.13 -9.28 7.46
C ILE A 107 -2.12 -9.13 6.31
N GLN A 108 -1.75 -8.36 5.29
CA GLN A 108 -2.61 -8.04 4.15
C GLN A 108 -2.89 -9.28 3.29
N ARG A 109 -1.85 -10.08 2.99
CA ARG A 109 -2.01 -11.38 2.30
C ARG A 109 -2.94 -12.31 3.08
N GLY A 110 -2.74 -12.42 4.40
CA GLY A 110 -3.62 -13.21 5.26
C GLY A 110 -5.07 -12.73 5.27
N ARG A 111 -5.30 -11.41 5.24
CA ARG A 111 -6.65 -10.84 5.14
C ARG A 111 -7.30 -11.16 3.80
N ARG A 112 -6.58 -10.98 2.68
CA ARG A 112 -7.06 -11.31 1.33
C ARG A 112 -7.45 -12.78 1.21
N HIS A 113 -6.63 -13.69 1.74
CA HIS A 113 -6.93 -15.13 1.71
C HIS A 113 -8.22 -15.45 2.48
N ARG A 114 -8.39 -14.89 3.69
CA ARG A 114 -9.61 -15.06 4.48
C ARG A 114 -10.83 -14.49 3.78
N GLU A 115 -10.70 -13.34 3.13
CA GLU A 115 -11.79 -12.71 2.40
C GLU A 115 -12.20 -13.50 1.15
N ARG A 116 -11.24 -14.06 0.39
CA ARG A 116 -11.54 -14.96 -0.73
C ARG A 116 -12.31 -16.19 -0.25
N ALA A 117 -11.81 -16.86 0.78
CA ALA A 117 -12.47 -18.03 1.37
C ALA A 117 -13.91 -17.72 1.86
N LEU A 118 -14.11 -16.56 2.51
CA LEU A 118 -15.45 -16.12 2.94
C LEU A 118 -16.39 -15.87 1.76
N ASN A 119 -15.89 -15.23 0.70
CA ASN A 119 -16.69 -14.95 -0.49
C ASN A 119 -17.06 -16.23 -1.25
N GLU A 120 -16.12 -17.16 -1.41
CA GLU A 120 -16.35 -18.47 -2.02
C GLU A 120 -17.37 -19.28 -1.21
N ALA A 121 -17.23 -19.31 0.13
CA ALA A 121 -18.20 -19.96 1.00
C ALA A 121 -19.59 -19.34 0.89
N ALA A 122 -19.68 -18.00 0.86
CA ALA A 122 -20.97 -17.30 0.70
C ALA A 122 -21.62 -17.58 -0.66
N ALA A 123 -20.84 -17.67 -1.73
CA ALA A 123 -21.32 -18.05 -3.06
C ALA A 123 -21.82 -19.51 -3.08
N ALA A 124 -21.04 -20.44 -2.51
CA ALA A 124 -21.40 -21.83 -2.41
C ALA A 124 -22.71 -22.03 -1.62
N VAL A 125 -22.89 -21.34 -0.49
CA VAL A 125 -24.12 -21.40 0.30
C VAL A 125 -25.33 -20.93 -0.51
N LYS A 126 -25.20 -19.87 -1.30
CA LYS A 126 -26.29 -19.40 -2.18
C LYS A 126 -26.66 -20.43 -3.23
N VAL A 127 -25.67 -20.99 -3.92
CA VAL A 127 -25.89 -22.03 -4.94
C VAL A 127 -26.55 -23.27 -4.31
N GLN A 128 -26.08 -23.71 -3.15
CA GLN A 128 -26.65 -24.83 -2.42
C GLN A 128 -28.10 -24.57 -1.98
N ALA A 129 -28.41 -23.36 -1.53
CA ALA A 129 -29.78 -22.98 -1.14
C ALA A 129 -30.74 -23.02 -2.33
N ILE A 130 -30.33 -22.49 -3.48
CA ILE A 130 -31.10 -22.54 -4.74
C ILE A 130 -31.34 -24.00 -5.14
N HIS A 131 -30.28 -24.82 -5.12
CA HIS A 131 -30.36 -26.24 -5.47
C HIS A 131 -31.32 -27.01 -4.54
N ARG A 132 -31.20 -26.84 -3.21
CA ARG A 132 -32.11 -27.48 -2.24
C ARG A 132 -33.57 -27.08 -2.46
N GLY A 133 -33.82 -25.79 -2.70
CA GLY A 133 -35.16 -25.30 -3.02
C GLY A 133 -35.73 -25.91 -4.31
N ARG A 134 -34.89 -26.12 -5.33
CA ARG A 134 -35.29 -26.79 -6.58
C ARG A 134 -35.67 -28.26 -6.33
N VAL A 135 -34.86 -28.99 -5.56
CA VAL A 135 -35.13 -30.40 -5.21
C VAL A 135 -36.45 -30.55 -4.45
N GLN A 136 -36.77 -29.63 -3.55
CA GLN A 136 -38.05 -29.64 -2.81
C GLN A 136 -39.25 -29.35 -3.71
N ARG A 137 -39.18 -28.33 -4.56
CA ARG A 137 -40.27 -28.03 -5.52
C ARG A 137 -40.50 -29.15 -6.55
N ARG A 138 -39.46 -29.94 -6.85
CA ARG A 138 -39.57 -31.10 -7.75
C ARG A 138 -40.14 -32.35 -7.07
N LYS A 139 -40.15 -32.38 -5.73
CA LYS A 139 -40.72 -33.46 -4.91
C LYS A 139 -42.18 -33.24 -4.53
N GLU A 140 -42.71 -32.02 -4.66
CA GLU A 140 -44.14 -31.77 -4.61
C GLU A 140 -44.72 -32.07 -6.00
N PRO A 141 -45.44 -33.19 -6.20
CA PRO A 141 -46.14 -33.40 -7.46
C PRO A 141 -47.29 -32.40 -7.53
N SER A 142 -47.17 -31.37 -8.37
CA SER A 142 -48.36 -30.66 -8.81
C SER A 142 -49.24 -31.66 -9.54
N ALA A 143 -50.48 -31.83 -9.10
CA ALA A 143 -51.51 -32.63 -9.74
C ALA A 143 -51.99 -31.98 -11.07
N ALA A 144 -51.06 -31.67 -11.97
CA ALA A 144 -51.34 -31.10 -13.28
C ALA A 144 -50.94 -32.12 -14.36
N PRO A 145 -51.76 -32.30 -15.41
CA PRO A 145 -51.47 -33.23 -16.50
C PRO A 145 -50.16 -32.83 -17.17
N GLU A 146 -49.43 -33.81 -17.71
CA GLU A 146 -48.17 -33.62 -18.43
C GLU A 146 -48.30 -32.46 -19.43
N ALA A 147 -47.68 -31.33 -19.09
CA ALA A 147 -47.70 -30.15 -19.93
C ALA A 147 -46.89 -30.46 -21.20
N PRO A 148 -47.33 -29.99 -22.39
CA PRO A 148 -46.61 -30.23 -23.64
C PRO A 148 -45.17 -29.73 -23.52
N GLU A 149 -44.21 -30.46 -24.10
CA GLU A 149 -42.76 -30.20 -24.04
C GLU A 149 -42.38 -28.71 -24.21
N ALA A 150 -43.12 -27.98 -25.06
CA ALA A 150 -42.94 -26.55 -25.29
C ALA A 150 -43.19 -25.68 -24.04
N ALA A 151 -44.19 -26.01 -23.20
CA ALA A 151 -44.47 -25.30 -21.97
C ALA A 151 -43.41 -25.55 -20.89
N VAL A 152 -42.82 -26.75 -20.89
CA VAL A 152 -41.71 -27.12 -19.99
C VAL A 152 -40.44 -26.37 -20.39
N ALA A 153 -40.14 -26.30 -21.71
CA ALA A 153 -39.00 -25.55 -22.26
C ALA A 153 -39.12 -24.03 -22.01
N GLU A 154 -40.30 -23.45 -22.16
CA GLU A 154 -40.54 -22.03 -21.91
C GLU A 154 -40.37 -21.69 -20.42
N ALA A 155 -40.88 -22.54 -19.53
CA ALA A 155 -40.69 -22.40 -18.09
C ALA A 155 -39.20 -22.52 -17.70
N GLU A 156 -38.46 -23.46 -18.30
CA GLU A 156 -37.03 -23.62 -18.06
C GLU A 156 -36.23 -22.41 -18.52
N LYS A 157 -36.57 -21.83 -19.67
CA LYS A 157 -35.94 -20.63 -20.22
C LYS A 157 -36.20 -19.38 -19.38
N VAL A 158 -37.43 -19.19 -18.89
CA VAL A 158 -37.78 -18.10 -17.97
C VAL A 158 -37.03 -18.26 -16.64
N THR A 159 -36.83 -19.48 -16.15
CA THR A 159 -36.04 -19.72 -14.94
C THR A 159 -34.55 -19.45 -15.12
N TRP A 160 -33.98 -19.80 -16.28
CA TRP A 160 -32.57 -19.56 -16.60
C TRP A 160 -32.25 -18.07 -16.66
N LEU A 161 -33.15 -17.27 -17.26
CA LEU A 161 -33.03 -15.81 -17.28
C LEU A 161 -33.07 -15.20 -15.87
N GLY A 162 -33.88 -15.76 -14.96
CA GLY A 162 -33.92 -15.33 -13.56
C GLY A 162 -32.66 -15.70 -12.76
N GLU A 163 -32.04 -16.85 -13.06
CA GLU A 163 -30.77 -17.28 -12.46
C GLU A 163 -29.62 -16.37 -12.91
N ASP A 164 -29.58 -16.00 -14.19
CA ASP A 164 -28.62 -15.04 -14.73
C ASP A 164 -28.77 -13.65 -14.10
N GLU A 165 -30.01 -13.18 -13.93
CA GLU A 165 -30.27 -11.88 -13.31
C GLU A 165 -29.85 -11.88 -11.83
N ALA A 166 -30.09 -12.97 -11.12
CA ALA A 166 -29.65 -13.15 -9.74
C ALA A 166 -28.12 -13.27 -9.63
N ALA A 167 -27.48 -14.03 -10.53
CA ALA A 167 -26.03 -14.15 -10.61
C ALA A 167 -25.37 -12.80 -10.91
N ALA A 168 -25.93 -12.03 -11.86
CA ALA A 168 -25.47 -10.69 -12.19
C ALA A 168 -25.58 -9.75 -10.98
N LYS A 169 -26.67 -9.79 -10.22
CA LYS A 169 -26.84 -9.00 -8.98
C LYS A 169 -25.80 -9.39 -7.91
N VAL A 170 -25.53 -10.68 -7.73
CA VAL A 170 -24.51 -11.15 -6.76
C VAL A 170 -23.12 -10.72 -7.19
N GLN A 171 -22.78 -10.85 -8.48
CA GLN A 171 -21.51 -10.40 -9.02
C GLN A 171 -21.34 -8.89 -8.89
N ALA A 172 -22.38 -8.09 -9.15
CA ALA A 172 -22.35 -6.64 -8.98
C ALA A 172 -22.11 -6.23 -7.51
N ILE A 173 -22.79 -6.89 -6.56
CA ILE A 173 -22.59 -6.65 -5.12
C ILE A 173 -21.17 -7.04 -4.70
N HIS A 174 -20.65 -8.16 -5.19
CA HIS A 174 -19.29 -8.62 -4.90
C HIS A 174 -18.24 -7.64 -5.42
N ARG A 175 -18.35 -7.24 -6.69
CA ARG A 175 -17.47 -6.21 -7.30
C ARG A 175 -17.52 -4.91 -6.50
N GLY A 176 -18.72 -4.48 -6.10
CA GLY A 176 -18.89 -3.27 -5.28
C GLY A 176 -18.29 -3.38 -3.88
N ARG A 177 -18.41 -4.53 -3.22
CA ARG A 177 -17.75 -4.78 -1.92
C ARG A 177 -16.23 -4.79 -2.06
N LYS A 178 -15.69 -5.49 -3.05
CA LYS A 178 -14.26 -5.58 -3.33
C LYS A 178 -13.66 -4.18 -3.58
N ALA A 179 -14.31 -3.37 -4.42
CA ALA A 179 -13.86 -2.01 -4.71
C ALA A 179 -13.85 -1.10 -3.46
N ARG A 180 -14.90 -1.16 -2.63
CA ARG A 180 -14.96 -0.39 -1.38
C ARG A 180 -13.92 -0.84 -0.36
N GLN A 181 -13.68 -2.15 -0.28
CA GLN A 181 -12.70 -2.72 0.62
C GLN A 181 -11.27 -2.33 0.22
N GLN A 182 -10.95 -2.41 -1.07
CA GLN A 182 -9.67 -1.96 -1.62
C GLN A 182 -9.43 -0.47 -1.33
N ALA A 183 -10.43 0.39 -1.58
CA ALA A 183 -10.32 1.81 -1.28
C ALA A 183 -10.10 2.09 0.22
N ALA A 184 -10.78 1.35 1.10
CA ALA A 184 -10.59 1.47 2.55
C ALA A 184 -9.20 1.03 3.00
N ASP A 185 -8.67 -0.04 2.39
CA ASP A 185 -7.36 -0.57 2.72
C ASP A 185 -6.22 0.32 2.21
N GLU A 186 -6.36 0.87 1.00
CA GLU A 186 -5.46 1.89 0.45
C GLU A 186 -5.44 3.14 1.34
N ALA A 187 -6.61 3.62 1.76
CA ALA A 187 -6.71 4.78 2.66
C ALA A 187 -6.03 4.49 4.02
N ALA A 188 -6.21 3.29 4.57
CA ALA A 188 -5.57 2.89 5.81
C ALA A 188 -4.04 2.75 5.67
N ALA A 189 -3.55 2.20 4.56
CA ALA A 189 -2.12 2.10 4.27
C ALA A 189 -1.49 3.49 4.12
N ALA A 190 -2.11 4.39 3.34
CA ALA A 190 -1.66 5.75 3.16
C ALA A 190 -1.59 6.51 4.50
N ALA A 191 -2.63 6.39 5.34
CA ALA A 191 -2.64 7.01 6.66
C ALA A 191 -1.49 6.54 7.56
N ARG A 192 -1.14 5.24 7.50
CA ARG A 192 0.00 4.67 8.24
C ARG A 192 1.34 5.23 7.76
N VAL A 193 1.56 5.26 6.44
CA VAL A 193 2.79 5.81 5.84
C VAL A 193 2.96 7.28 6.22
N GLN A 194 1.88 8.07 6.11
CA GLN A 194 1.90 9.48 6.49
C GLN A 194 2.21 9.68 7.98
N ALA A 195 1.67 8.83 8.86
CA ALA A 195 1.98 8.90 10.29
C ALA A 195 3.47 8.61 10.57
N ILE A 196 4.06 7.63 9.89
CA ILE A 196 5.48 7.30 10.01
C ILE A 196 6.35 8.47 9.53
N GLN A 197 6.02 9.06 8.37
CA GLN A 197 6.76 10.21 7.83
C GLN A 197 6.71 11.42 8.76
N ARG A 198 5.54 11.74 9.32
CA ARG A 198 5.41 12.82 10.32
C ARG A 198 6.29 12.56 11.53
N GLY A 199 6.27 11.34 12.06
CA GLY A 199 7.12 10.95 13.19
C GLY A 199 8.61 11.05 12.89
N ARG A 200 9.05 10.72 11.66
CA ARG A 200 10.44 10.86 11.23
C ARG A 200 10.88 12.34 11.18
N LEU A 201 10.05 13.20 10.61
CA LEU A 201 10.30 14.64 10.54
C LEU A 201 10.50 15.23 11.93
N GLU A 202 9.64 14.88 12.87
CA GLU A 202 9.71 15.35 14.26
C GLU A 202 10.98 14.86 14.96
N ARG A 203 11.36 13.58 14.80
CA ARG A 203 12.62 13.06 15.35
C ARG A 203 13.85 13.77 14.79
N LYS A 204 13.90 14.00 13.48
CA LYS A 204 15.00 14.70 12.82
C LYS A 204 15.13 16.15 13.31
N GLN A 205 14.00 16.83 13.53
CA GLN A 205 14.00 18.16 14.12
C GLN A 205 14.55 18.14 15.56
N ARG A 206 14.06 17.22 16.41
CA ARG A 206 14.56 17.08 17.79
C ARG A 206 16.05 16.75 17.85
N GLU A 207 16.56 15.92 16.95
CA GLU A 207 18.00 15.63 16.86
C GLU A 207 18.80 16.89 16.48
N ALA A 208 18.34 17.65 15.49
CA ALA A 208 18.98 18.89 15.08
C ALA A 208 18.98 19.95 16.21
N GLU A 209 17.84 20.11 16.89
CA GLU A 209 17.70 20.99 18.04
C GLU A 209 18.59 20.55 19.21
N GLY A 210 18.63 19.25 19.50
CA GLY A 210 19.49 18.67 20.53
C GLY A 210 20.97 18.89 20.25
N ALA A 211 21.41 18.70 19.00
CA ALA A 211 22.77 18.96 18.57
C ALA A 211 23.14 20.45 18.67
N ALA A 212 22.21 21.34 18.29
CA ALA A 212 22.39 22.78 18.42
C ALA A 212 22.49 23.21 19.89
N ALA A 213 21.59 22.73 20.75
CA ALA A 213 21.60 22.98 22.18
C ALA A 213 22.90 22.49 22.83
N ALA A 214 23.37 21.29 22.49
CA ALA A 214 24.63 20.75 22.98
C ALA A 214 25.83 21.65 22.62
N LYS A 215 25.88 22.17 21.39
CA LYS A 215 26.91 23.14 20.96
C LYS A 215 26.85 24.42 21.77
N VAL A 216 25.66 25.01 21.95
CA VAL A 216 25.49 26.24 22.73
C VAL A 216 25.95 26.03 24.18
N GLN A 217 25.54 24.92 24.80
CA GLN A 217 25.94 24.58 26.17
C GLN A 217 27.46 24.37 26.28
N ALA A 218 28.10 23.72 25.31
CA ALA A 218 29.54 23.55 25.30
C ALA A 218 30.29 24.89 25.24
N ILE A 219 29.83 25.82 24.39
CA ILE A 219 30.38 27.18 24.32
C ILE A 219 30.19 27.92 25.66
N GLN A 220 29.01 27.82 26.26
CA GLN A 220 28.70 28.43 27.55
C GLN A 220 29.61 27.91 28.66
N ARG A 221 29.79 26.58 28.77
CA ARG A 221 30.71 25.94 29.72
C ARG A 221 32.14 26.43 29.51
N GLY A 222 32.61 26.46 28.26
CA GLY A 222 33.93 26.96 27.92
C GLY A 222 34.12 28.46 28.18
N ARG A 223 33.06 29.28 28.16
CA ARG A 223 33.10 30.69 28.57
C ARG A 223 33.22 30.83 30.08
N ILE A 224 32.50 30.02 30.85
CA ILE A 224 32.57 30.01 32.32
C ILE A 224 33.97 29.65 32.79
N SER A 225 34.58 28.60 32.21
CA SER A 225 35.95 28.18 32.54
C SER A 225 37.04 29.20 32.16
N ARG A 226 36.74 30.12 31.24
CA ARG A 226 37.67 31.18 30.78
C ARG A 226 37.46 32.52 31.47
N LYS A 227 36.48 32.64 32.38
CA LYS A 227 36.43 33.82 33.25
C LYS A 227 37.69 33.81 34.12
N PRO A 228 38.50 34.88 34.12
CA PRO A 228 39.65 34.94 35.01
C PRO A 228 39.14 34.88 36.44
N SER A 229 39.60 33.89 37.21
CA SER A 229 39.50 33.97 38.65
C SER A 229 40.26 35.22 39.08
N GLN A 230 39.55 36.23 39.58
CA GLN A 230 40.15 37.28 40.40
C GLN A 230 40.66 36.60 41.68
N GLN A 231 41.76 35.87 41.57
CA GLN A 231 42.58 35.57 42.73
C GLN A 231 43.48 36.79 42.93
N PRO A 232 43.41 37.47 44.08
CA PRO A 232 44.32 38.56 44.37
C PRO A 232 45.75 38.01 44.30
N SER A 233 46.60 38.69 43.53
CA SER A 233 48.01 38.35 43.37
C SER A 233 48.67 38.23 44.75
N PRO A 234 49.47 37.18 45.01
CA PRO A 234 50.23 37.10 46.25
C PRO A 234 51.17 38.31 46.34
N PRO A 235 51.34 38.92 47.53
CA PRO A 235 52.17 40.10 47.69
C PRO A 235 53.61 39.80 47.29
N PRO A 236 54.34 40.80 46.73
CA PRO A 236 55.71 40.62 46.29
C PRO A 236 56.60 40.17 47.45
N VAL A 237 57.33 39.08 47.23
CA VAL A 237 58.31 38.54 48.18
C VAL A 237 59.47 39.54 48.24
N ALA A 238 59.74 40.10 49.43
CA ALA A 238 60.85 41.01 49.63
C ALA A 238 62.18 40.25 49.50
N ASP A 239 63.09 40.76 48.66
CA ASP A 239 64.46 40.29 48.55
C ASP A 239 65.20 40.49 49.88
N THR A 240 65.43 39.41 50.63
CA THR A 240 66.40 39.43 51.73
C THR A 240 67.78 39.03 51.22
N PRO A 241 68.84 39.84 51.43
CA PRO A 241 70.19 39.54 50.97
C PRO A 241 70.91 38.68 52.03
N GLU A 242 70.71 37.36 52.01
CA GLU A 242 71.44 36.43 52.90
C GLU A 242 71.98 35.21 52.14
N ALA A 243 72.50 35.41 50.93
CA ALA A 243 73.07 34.34 50.11
C ALA A 243 74.43 34.67 49.49
N ALA A 244 75.18 35.64 50.04
CA ALA A 244 76.47 36.07 49.51
C ALA A 244 77.69 35.85 50.44
N ALA A 245 77.53 35.14 51.56
CA ALA A 245 78.60 35.01 52.58
C ALA A 245 79.26 33.61 52.69
N ALA A 246 78.94 32.64 51.83
CA ALA A 246 79.45 31.26 51.95
C ALA A 246 80.44 30.85 50.83
N ALA A 247 81.15 31.81 50.24
CA ALA A 247 82.18 31.52 49.24
C ALA A 247 83.40 32.44 49.38
N ARG A 248 84.19 32.24 50.45
CA ARG A 248 85.61 32.60 50.52
C ARG A 248 86.35 31.61 51.42
#